data_AF-A0A836HE13-F1
#
_entry.id   AF-A0A836HE13-F1
#
_cell.length_a   1.000
_cell.length_b   1.000
_cell.length_c   1.000
_cell.angle_alpha   90.00
_cell.angle_beta   90.00
_cell.angle_gamma   90.00
#
_symmetry.space_group_name_H-M   'P 1'
#
loop_
_entity.id
_entity.type
_entity.pdbx_description
1 polymer ?
#
loop_
_entity_poly.entity_id
_entity_poly.type
_entity_poly.pdbx_seq_one_letter_code
_entity_poly.pdbx_strand_id
1 'polypeptide(L)'
;MLQRPDHTLLQDPSYPKDVKQELTENGSAQASKQLFQADPAVIDPQLSEAVSLGTTILAVSYKGGVVLAADSRTSTGTYVVNRASNKLTKLAKKIYCCRSGSAADTQALAERVSNYLGSYEIDVGADVNVATAANLFHKMCYMNKWNISAGIIVAGYDPINGGSVYSIPSGGSCVKLDYALGGSGSIFLYSFFDANYKPGMSKSECVAFCQRAVAHAFSRDGSSGGLIRTIALDAGEPEDQTIPWHRAPYCIEKDSKYQLQAVQNHIFSSSAKVTENRVSSAS
;
A
#
# COMPACT_ATOMS: atom_id res chain seq x y z
N MET A 1 -33.60 6.90 -14.83
CA MET A 1 -32.87 5.64 -15.12
C MET A 1 -32.44 5.69 -16.58
N LEU A 2 -31.15 5.89 -16.84
CA LEU A 2 -30.62 5.91 -18.21
C LEU A 2 -30.58 4.47 -18.74
N GLN A 3 -31.42 4.17 -19.73
CA GLN A 3 -31.34 2.91 -20.49
C GLN A 3 -30.12 2.98 -21.41
N ARG A 4 -29.31 1.92 -21.37
CA ARG A 4 -28.01 1.84 -22.05
C ARG A 4 -28.16 1.16 -23.42
N PRO A 5 -27.35 1.53 -24.43
CA PRO A 5 -27.45 0.97 -25.77
C PRO A 5 -26.75 -0.40 -25.89
N ASP A 6 -27.33 -1.28 -26.70
CA ASP A 6 -26.76 -2.58 -27.02
C ASP A 6 -25.53 -2.46 -27.94
N HIS A 7 -24.63 -3.46 -27.87
CA HIS A 7 -23.33 -3.58 -28.56
C HIS A 7 -22.11 -2.91 -27.89
N THR A 8 -22.09 -2.86 -26.56
CA THR A 8 -20.83 -2.64 -25.82
C THR A 8 -20.06 -3.97 -25.69
N LEU A 9 -18.72 -3.90 -25.78
CA LEU A 9 -17.73 -4.99 -25.83
C LEU A 9 -17.70 -5.96 -24.61
N LEU A 10 -18.72 -5.96 -23.77
CA LEU A 10 -18.91 -6.92 -22.67
C LEU A 10 -19.72 -8.17 -23.10
N GLN A 11 -20.08 -8.30 -24.38
CA GLN A 11 -20.78 -9.45 -24.94
C GLN A 11 -19.87 -10.43 -25.69
N ASP A 12 -18.65 -10.70 -25.23
CA ASP A 12 -17.89 -11.82 -25.79
C ASP A 12 -18.32 -13.17 -25.14
N PRO A 13 -18.75 -14.17 -25.94
CA PRO A 13 -19.32 -15.42 -25.46
C PRO A 13 -18.27 -16.52 -25.24
N SER A 14 -17.13 -16.21 -24.61
CA SER A 14 -16.05 -17.19 -24.45
C SER A 14 -16.17 -18.09 -23.21
N TYR A 15 -17.28 -18.05 -22.48
CA TYR A 15 -17.55 -19.00 -21.40
C TYR A 15 -18.86 -19.77 -21.68
N PRO A 16 -18.79 -21.08 -21.97
CA PRO A 16 -20.00 -21.87 -22.13
C PRO A 16 -20.74 -21.91 -20.79
N LYS A 17 -21.99 -21.41 -20.77
CA LYS A 17 -22.82 -21.31 -19.56
C LYS A 17 -23.23 -22.68 -19.00
N ASP A 18 -23.05 -23.77 -19.76
CA ASP A 18 -23.57 -25.10 -19.44
C ASP A 18 -22.52 -26.21 -19.37
N VAL A 19 -21.30 -25.93 -18.88
CA VAL A 19 -20.38 -27.00 -18.48
C VAL A 19 -20.60 -27.31 -16.99
N LYS A 20 -21.56 -28.18 -16.69
CA LYS A 20 -21.56 -28.94 -15.43
C LYS A 20 -20.59 -30.11 -15.60
N GLN A 21 -19.32 -29.88 -15.31
CA GLN A 21 -18.37 -30.98 -15.20
C GLN A 21 -18.69 -31.74 -13.90
N GLU A 22 -19.27 -32.94 -14.01
CA GLU A 22 -19.39 -33.82 -12.85
C GLU A 22 -17.99 -34.21 -12.38
N LEU A 23 -17.71 -33.88 -11.12
CA LEU A 23 -16.41 -34.07 -10.51
C LEU A 23 -16.24 -35.56 -10.18
N THR A 24 -15.36 -36.25 -10.91
CA THR A 24 -14.98 -37.63 -10.59
C THR A 24 -14.02 -37.65 -9.40
N GLU A 25 -14.28 -38.56 -8.44
CA GLU A 25 -13.68 -38.61 -7.09
C GLU A 25 -12.15 -38.78 -7.01
N ASN A 26 -11.43 -38.99 -8.11
CA ASN A 26 -10.02 -39.46 -8.09
C ASN A 26 -8.95 -38.39 -8.39
N GLY A 27 -9.25 -37.10 -8.20
CA GLY A 27 -8.28 -36.01 -8.39
C GLY A 27 -7.59 -35.55 -7.10
N SER A 28 -6.25 -35.53 -7.08
CA SER A 28 -5.44 -35.05 -5.93
C SER A 28 -5.72 -33.61 -5.49
N ALA A 29 -6.33 -32.80 -6.35
CA ALA A 29 -6.71 -31.42 -6.05
C ALA A 29 -8.01 -31.28 -5.22
N GLN A 30 -8.84 -32.33 -5.11
CA GLN A 30 -10.14 -32.25 -4.44
C GLN A 30 -10.19 -32.88 -3.04
N ALA A 31 -9.25 -33.77 -2.70
CA ALA A 31 -9.12 -34.32 -1.35
C ALA A 31 -8.81 -33.26 -0.28
N SER A 32 -8.23 -32.11 -0.68
CA SER A 32 -7.98 -30.98 0.22
C SER A 32 -9.26 -30.39 0.81
N LYS A 33 -10.39 -30.45 0.10
CA LYS A 33 -11.68 -29.92 0.58
C LYS A 33 -12.37 -30.84 1.58
N GLN A 34 -12.08 -32.15 1.53
CA GLN A 34 -12.60 -33.14 2.49
C GLN A 34 -11.74 -33.22 3.76
N LEU A 35 -10.44 -32.95 3.66
CA LEU A 35 -9.52 -32.92 4.81
C LEU A 35 -9.57 -31.59 5.58
N PHE A 36 -10.00 -30.51 4.94
CA PHE A 36 -10.22 -29.20 5.55
C PHE A 36 -11.68 -28.80 5.37
N GLN A 37 -12.58 -29.38 6.17
CA GLN A 37 -13.86 -28.72 6.41
C GLN A 37 -13.55 -27.38 7.09
N ALA A 38 -13.79 -26.28 6.37
CA ALA A 38 -13.83 -24.98 7.02
C ALA A 38 -14.95 -25.07 8.06
N ASP A 39 -14.60 -24.97 9.34
CA ASP A 39 -15.58 -24.79 10.41
C ASP A 39 -16.53 -23.68 9.97
N PRO A 40 -17.85 -23.82 10.21
CA PRO A 40 -18.79 -22.75 9.91
C PRO A 40 -18.30 -21.52 10.65
N ALA A 41 -17.75 -20.57 9.90
CA ALA A 41 -17.26 -19.33 10.45
C ALA A 41 -18.36 -18.79 11.36
N VAL A 42 -18.03 -18.56 12.63
CA VAL A 42 -18.84 -17.69 13.47
C VAL A 42 -18.72 -16.33 12.79
N ILE A 43 -19.66 -16.04 11.88
CA ILE A 43 -19.78 -14.74 11.24
C ILE A 43 -20.34 -13.81 12.31
N ASP A 44 -19.47 -13.40 13.24
CA ASP A 44 -19.72 -12.19 14.00
C ASP A 44 -19.69 -11.04 12.98
N PRO A 45 -20.79 -10.30 12.80
CA PRO A 45 -20.84 -9.19 11.85
C PRO A 45 -19.72 -8.16 12.08
N GLN A 46 -19.23 -8.02 13.32
CA GLN A 46 -18.10 -7.13 13.65
C GLN A 46 -16.73 -7.69 13.25
N LEU A 47 -16.59 -9.01 13.09
CA LEU A 47 -15.41 -9.67 12.52
C LEU A 47 -15.49 -9.84 11.00
N SER A 48 -16.68 -9.68 10.40
CA SER A 48 -16.91 -9.86 8.97
C SER A 48 -16.41 -8.70 8.10
N GLU A 49 -16.20 -7.52 8.70
CA GLU A 49 -15.51 -6.43 8.02
C GLU A 49 -14.00 -6.70 8.10
N ALA A 50 -13.39 -6.99 6.95
CA ALA A 50 -11.94 -6.99 6.83
C ALA A 50 -11.43 -5.68 7.41
N VAL A 51 -10.71 -5.76 8.54
CA VAL A 51 -10.21 -4.61 9.27
C VAL A 51 -9.49 -3.71 8.26
N SER A 52 -10.05 -2.53 8.00
CA SER A 52 -9.46 -1.56 7.07
C SER A 52 -8.18 -1.02 7.69
N LEU A 53 -7.05 -1.67 7.38
CA LEU A 53 -5.74 -1.30 7.88
C LEU A 53 -5.21 -0.14 7.04
N GLY A 54 -5.53 1.05 7.51
CA GLY A 54 -4.95 2.30 7.06
C GLY A 54 -3.45 2.24 6.80
N THR A 55 -3.03 2.69 5.63
CA THR A 55 -1.63 2.58 5.19
C THR A 55 -1.29 3.63 4.15
N THR A 56 -0.07 4.17 4.22
CA THR A 56 0.56 4.91 3.13
C THR A 56 1.80 4.16 2.71
N ILE A 57 1.81 3.66 1.47
CA ILE A 57 2.99 3.07 0.85
C ILE A 57 3.23 3.71 -0.52
N LEU A 58 4.50 3.86 -0.88
CA LEU A 58 4.89 4.34 -2.20
C LEU A 58 6.25 3.78 -2.61
N ALA A 59 6.50 3.77 -3.91
CA ALA A 59 7.82 3.52 -4.46
C ALA A 59 8.07 4.46 -5.64
N VAL A 60 9.30 4.95 -5.78
CA VAL A 60 9.72 5.89 -6.83
C VAL A 60 11.01 5.40 -7.45
N SER A 61 11.08 5.38 -8.77
CA SER A 61 12.31 5.08 -9.53
C SER A 61 13.19 6.32 -9.66
N TYR A 62 14.50 6.08 -9.69
CA TYR A 62 15.51 7.08 -10.02
C TYR A 62 16.58 6.44 -10.91
N LYS A 63 17.50 7.24 -11.45
CA LYS A 63 18.46 6.78 -12.48
C LYS A 63 19.24 5.51 -12.09
N GLY A 64 19.56 5.33 -10.80
CA GLY A 64 20.34 4.20 -10.30
C GLY A 64 19.54 3.07 -9.67
N GLY A 65 18.24 3.23 -9.45
CA GLY A 65 17.48 2.28 -8.64
C GLY A 65 16.09 2.76 -8.24
N VAL A 66 15.62 2.34 -7.07
CA VAL A 66 14.31 2.69 -6.52
C VAL A 66 14.38 3.07 -5.05
N VAL A 67 13.44 3.89 -4.60
CA VAL A 67 13.21 4.17 -3.17
C VAL A 67 11.81 3.71 -2.83
N LEU A 68 11.67 2.83 -1.85
CA LEU A 68 10.40 2.49 -1.24
C LEU A 68 10.21 3.30 0.03
N ALA A 69 8.98 3.69 0.33
CA ALA A 69 8.63 4.38 1.56
C ALA A 69 7.28 3.92 2.09
N ALA A 70 7.17 3.87 3.42
CA ALA A 70 5.96 3.49 4.10
C ALA A 70 5.80 4.21 5.44
N ASP A 71 4.55 4.40 5.86
CA ASP A 71 4.23 4.69 7.26
C ASP A 71 4.38 3.43 8.14
N SER A 72 4.24 3.57 9.45
CA SER A 72 4.45 2.46 10.41
C SER A 72 3.25 2.18 11.31
N ARG A 73 2.06 2.67 10.97
CA ARG A 73 0.85 2.46 11.75
C ARG A 73 0.10 1.22 11.25
N THR A 74 -0.39 0.40 12.17
CA THR A 74 -1.39 -0.62 11.91
C THR A 74 -2.54 -0.39 12.89
N SER A 75 -3.73 -0.13 12.35
CA SER A 75 -4.92 0.25 13.14
C SER A 75 -6.03 -0.77 13.00
N THR A 76 -6.68 -1.16 14.09
CA THR A 76 -7.96 -1.87 14.03
C THR A 76 -9.08 -0.85 14.16
N GLY A 77 -9.67 -0.49 13.02
CA GLY A 77 -10.63 0.61 12.95
C GLY A 77 -9.98 1.92 13.40
N THR A 78 -10.44 2.47 14.51
CA THR A 78 -9.95 3.75 15.08
C THR A 78 -8.79 3.59 16.06
N TYR A 79 -8.49 2.36 16.50
CA TYR A 79 -7.43 2.11 17.49
C TYR A 79 -6.11 1.72 16.85
N VAL A 80 -5.01 2.35 17.27
CA VAL A 80 -3.66 2.02 16.80
C VAL A 80 -3.12 0.80 17.55
N VAL A 81 -3.16 -0.36 16.90
CA VAL A 81 -2.65 -1.63 17.45
C VAL A 81 -1.12 -1.64 17.48
N ASN A 82 -0.48 -1.18 16.40
CA ASN A 82 0.96 -1.09 16.31
C ASN A 82 1.37 0.26 15.73
N ARG A 83 2.26 0.98 16.43
CA ARG A 83 2.77 2.29 16.02
C ARG A 83 4.07 2.24 15.22
N ALA A 84 4.70 1.07 15.11
CA ALA A 84 6.05 0.89 14.56
C ALA A 84 6.16 -0.30 13.59
N SER A 85 5.07 -0.67 12.92
CA SER A 85 5.07 -1.76 11.95
C SER A 85 6.06 -1.50 10.81
N ASN A 86 6.65 -2.57 10.28
CA ASN A 86 7.48 -2.50 9.08
C ASN A 86 6.69 -3.04 7.89
N LYS A 87 6.23 -2.14 7.03
CA LYS A 87 5.46 -2.46 5.83
C LYS A 87 6.35 -2.70 4.61
N LEU A 88 7.66 -2.48 4.73
CA LEU A 88 8.67 -2.81 3.74
C LEU A 88 9.20 -4.21 4.04
N THR A 89 8.79 -5.19 3.25
CA THR A 89 9.16 -6.59 3.44
C THR A 89 10.17 -7.01 2.38
N LYS A 90 11.30 -7.57 2.84
CA LYS A 90 12.34 -8.12 1.97
C LYS A 90 11.81 -9.36 1.27
N LEU A 91 12.06 -9.47 -0.03
CA LEU A 91 11.76 -10.65 -0.83
C LEU A 91 13.03 -11.38 -1.25
N ALA A 92 14.00 -10.61 -1.76
CA ALA A 92 15.35 -11.04 -2.15
C ALA A 92 16.36 -9.96 -1.70
N LYS A 93 17.65 -10.11 -2.01
CA LYS A 93 18.68 -9.14 -1.57
C LYS A 93 18.35 -7.70 -1.98
N LYS A 94 17.91 -7.49 -3.22
CA LYS A 94 17.64 -6.17 -3.82
C LYS A 94 16.19 -5.97 -4.25
N ILE A 95 15.26 -6.78 -3.72
CA ILE A 95 13.84 -6.70 -4.07
C ILE A 95 13.02 -6.68 -2.77
N TYR A 96 12.20 -5.65 -2.63
CA TYR A 96 11.28 -5.48 -1.51
C TYR A 96 9.85 -5.32 -2.03
N CYS A 97 8.88 -5.59 -1.17
CA CYS A 97 7.52 -5.15 -1.38
C CYS A 97 7.05 -4.20 -0.27
N CYS A 98 6.22 -3.24 -0.66
CA CYS A 98 5.37 -2.52 0.27
C CYS A 98 4.04 -3.25 0.41
N ARG A 99 3.54 -3.34 1.64
CA ARG A 99 2.29 -4.03 1.95
C ARG A 99 1.22 -3.08 2.45
N SER A 100 0.04 -3.12 1.83
CA SER A 100 -1.18 -2.43 2.26
C SER A 100 -2.40 -3.36 2.20
N GLY A 101 -3.44 -3.04 2.96
CA GLY A 101 -4.57 -3.95 3.19
C GLY A 101 -4.35 -4.82 4.41
N SER A 102 -4.98 -5.99 4.46
CA SER A 102 -4.90 -6.96 5.55
C SER A 102 -3.44 -7.34 5.85
N ALA A 103 -3.02 -7.14 7.10
CA ALA A 103 -1.66 -7.40 7.53
C ALA A 103 -1.36 -8.89 7.45
N ALA A 104 -2.32 -9.74 7.83
CA ALA A 104 -2.19 -11.18 7.77
C ALA A 104 -2.02 -11.67 6.32
N ASP A 105 -2.92 -11.26 5.42
CA ASP A 105 -2.89 -11.69 4.02
C ASP A 105 -1.58 -11.28 3.34
N THR A 106 -1.18 -10.01 3.51
CA THR A 106 0.02 -9.48 2.87
C THR A 106 1.31 -10.06 3.44
N GLN A 107 1.34 -10.41 4.74
CA GLN A 107 2.48 -11.11 5.35
C GLN A 107 2.62 -12.51 4.78
N ALA A 108 1.52 -13.29 4.78
CA ALA A 108 1.52 -14.65 4.26
C ALA A 108 1.93 -14.69 2.78
N LEU A 109 1.44 -13.75 1.97
CA LEU A 109 1.84 -13.60 0.58
C LEU A 109 3.33 -13.27 0.44
N ALA A 110 3.83 -12.30 1.21
CA ALA A 110 5.23 -11.87 1.10
C ALA A 110 6.21 -12.98 1.50
N GLU A 111 5.91 -13.72 2.56
CA GLU A 111 6.71 -14.88 2.98
C GLU A 111 6.65 -16.00 1.94
N ARG A 112 5.46 -16.29 1.38
CA ARG A 112 5.33 -17.31 0.34
C ARG A 112 6.10 -16.96 -0.93
N VAL A 113 6.02 -15.71 -1.37
CA VAL A 113 6.76 -15.22 -2.54
C VAL A 113 8.26 -15.20 -2.26
N SER A 114 8.71 -14.73 -1.09
CA SER A 114 10.13 -14.72 -0.73
C SER A 114 10.72 -16.13 -0.73
N ASN A 115 10.00 -17.13 -0.20
CA ASN A 115 10.41 -18.53 -0.26
C ASN A 115 10.56 -19.05 -1.69
N TYR A 116 9.59 -18.77 -2.57
CA TYR A 116 9.71 -19.17 -3.98
C TYR A 116 10.85 -18.46 -4.71
N LEU A 117 11.09 -17.18 -4.42
CA LEU A 117 12.20 -16.44 -4.99
C LEU A 117 13.55 -17.00 -4.53
N GLY A 118 13.66 -17.36 -3.24
CA GLY A 118 14.87 -17.98 -2.70
C GLY A 118 15.18 -19.35 -3.34
N SER A 119 14.16 -20.20 -3.51
CA SER A 119 14.33 -21.47 -4.24
C SER A 119 14.74 -21.22 -5.70
N TYR A 120 14.08 -20.27 -6.37
CA TYR A 120 14.37 -19.92 -7.76
C TYR A 120 15.81 -19.39 -7.95
N GLU A 121 16.28 -18.54 -7.04
CA GLU A 121 17.64 -17.98 -7.05
C GLU A 121 18.70 -19.09 -6.90
N ILE A 122 18.46 -20.06 -6.02
CA ILE A 122 19.35 -21.21 -5.80
C ILE A 122 19.37 -22.13 -7.03
N ASP A 123 18.21 -22.47 -7.58
CA ASP A 123 18.09 -23.41 -8.70
C ASP A 123 18.68 -22.85 -10.00
N VAL A 124 18.47 -21.55 -10.26
CA VAL A 124 18.99 -20.87 -11.46
C VAL A 124 20.46 -20.49 -11.30
N GLY A 125 20.91 -20.26 -10.06
CA GLY A 125 22.28 -19.81 -9.77
C GLY A 125 22.55 -18.37 -10.22
N ALA A 126 21.51 -17.53 -10.30
CA ALA A 126 21.61 -16.13 -10.70
C ALA A 126 20.60 -15.25 -9.94
N ASP A 127 20.94 -13.96 -9.84
CA ASP A 127 20.08 -12.95 -9.19
C ASP A 127 18.70 -12.89 -9.84
N VAL A 128 17.66 -12.74 -9.01
CA VAL A 128 16.28 -12.71 -9.49
C VAL A 128 15.92 -11.34 -10.09
N ASN A 129 15.21 -11.35 -11.21
CA ASN A 129 14.66 -10.14 -11.81
C ASN A 129 13.44 -9.62 -11.03
N VAL A 130 13.29 -8.29 -10.94
CA VAL A 130 12.13 -7.68 -10.26
C VAL A 130 10.80 -8.08 -10.92
N ALA A 131 10.81 -8.24 -12.25
CA ALA A 131 9.65 -8.72 -13.01
C ALA A 131 9.17 -10.12 -12.56
N THR A 132 10.08 -11.02 -12.21
CA THR A 132 9.76 -12.36 -11.71
C THR A 132 9.03 -12.27 -10.37
N ALA A 133 9.53 -11.43 -9.46
CA ALA A 133 8.88 -11.18 -8.17
C ALA A 133 7.49 -10.56 -8.33
N ALA A 134 7.35 -9.56 -9.21
CA ALA A 134 6.06 -8.93 -9.50
C ALA A 134 5.05 -9.93 -10.10
N ASN A 135 5.49 -10.82 -10.99
CA ASN A 135 4.61 -11.82 -11.60
C ASN A 135 4.14 -12.90 -10.60
N LEU A 136 5.00 -13.29 -9.65
CA LEU A 136 4.60 -14.19 -8.55
C LEU A 136 3.52 -13.56 -7.67
N PHE A 137 3.70 -12.29 -7.28
CA PHE A 137 2.67 -11.56 -6.54
C PHE A 137 1.39 -11.41 -7.35
N HIS A 138 1.47 -11.04 -8.63
CA HIS A 138 0.33 -10.91 -9.52
C HIS A 138 -0.51 -12.20 -9.52
N LYS A 139 0.15 -13.35 -9.76
CA LYS A 139 -0.51 -14.64 -9.78
C LYS A 139 -1.21 -14.96 -8.47
N MET A 140 -0.52 -14.82 -7.34
CA MET A 140 -1.10 -15.12 -6.02
C MET A 140 -2.22 -14.16 -5.63
N CYS A 141 -2.06 -12.86 -5.90
CA CYS A 141 -3.09 -11.87 -5.61
C CYS A 141 -4.32 -12.08 -6.47
N TYR A 142 -4.14 -12.32 -7.78
CA TYR A 142 -5.25 -12.55 -8.70
C TYR A 142 -6.03 -13.83 -8.38
N MET A 143 -5.33 -14.94 -8.08
CA MET A 143 -5.98 -16.22 -7.73
C MET A 143 -6.80 -16.13 -6.44
N ASN A 144 -6.38 -15.28 -5.50
CA ASN A 144 -7.02 -15.16 -4.19
C ASN A 144 -7.84 -13.88 -4.01
N LYS A 145 -8.05 -13.06 -5.06
CA LYS A 145 -8.60 -11.70 -4.97
C LYS A 145 -9.94 -11.55 -4.25
N TRP A 146 -10.71 -12.64 -4.12
CA TRP A 146 -11.98 -12.67 -3.39
C TRP A 146 -11.84 -13.03 -1.91
N ASN A 147 -10.71 -13.62 -1.52
CA ASN A 147 -10.44 -14.12 -0.18
C ASN A 147 -9.45 -13.24 0.60
N ILE A 148 -8.70 -12.38 -0.09
CA ILE A 148 -7.67 -11.53 0.52
C ILE A 148 -7.97 -10.05 0.28
N SER A 149 -7.48 -9.21 1.19
CA SER A 149 -7.39 -7.76 0.98
C SER A 149 -5.92 -7.36 0.91
N ALA A 150 -5.37 -7.28 -0.30
CA ALA A 150 -3.94 -7.00 -0.51
C ALA A 150 -3.72 -5.98 -1.62
N GLY A 151 -3.08 -4.87 -1.28
CA GLY A 151 -2.46 -3.94 -2.22
C GLY A 151 -0.94 -3.99 -2.05
N ILE A 152 -0.24 -4.46 -3.06
CA ILE A 152 1.21 -4.68 -3.03
C ILE A 152 1.90 -3.74 -4.01
N ILE A 153 3.01 -3.14 -3.59
CA ILE A 153 3.96 -2.50 -4.52
C ILE A 153 5.24 -3.31 -4.46
N VAL A 154 5.65 -3.92 -5.57
CA VAL A 154 6.94 -4.61 -5.69
C VAL A 154 7.92 -3.65 -6.32
N ALA A 155 9.03 -3.39 -5.64
CA ALA A 155 10.09 -2.56 -6.21
C ALA A 155 11.46 -3.12 -5.84
N GLY A 156 12.38 -3.01 -6.78
CA GLY A 156 13.73 -3.51 -6.59
C GLY A 156 14.67 -3.05 -7.67
N TYR A 157 15.89 -3.58 -7.58
CA TYR A 157 16.93 -3.40 -8.57
C TYR A 157 17.38 -4.77 -9.09
N ASP A 158 17.43 -4.92 -10.41
CA ASP A 158 18.10 -6.03 -11.08
C ASP A 158 19.14 -5.54 -12.09
N PRO A 159 20.23 -6.28 -12.36
CA PRO A 159 21.27 -5.85 -13.29
C PRO A 159 20.80 -5.64 -14.73
N ILE A 160 19.67 -6.26 -15.13
CA ILE A 160 19.16 -6.24 -16.50
C ILE A 160 18.34 -4.97 -16.75
N ASN A 161 17.35 -4.70 -15.89
CA ASN A 161 16.39 -3.61 -16.06
C ASN A 161 16.68 -2.40 -15.17
N GLY A 162 17.65 -2.50 -14.26
CA GLY A 162 17.92 -1.49 -13.25
C GLY A 162 16.78 -1.40 -12.23
N GLY A 163 16.45 -0.17 -11.82
CA GLY A 163 15.34 0.09 -10.90
C GLY A 163 13.98 -0.15 -11.54
N SER A 164 13.16 -1.03 -10.97
CA SER A 164 11.80 -1.30 -11.45
C SER A 164 10.77 -1.20 -10.33
N VAL A 165 9.61 -0.60 -10.64
CA VAL A 165 8.46 -0.48 -9.74
C VAL A 165 7.23 -1.10 -10.40
N TYR A 166 6.53 -1.96 -9.66
CA TYR A 166 5.29 -2.61 -10.08
C TYR A 166 4.21 -2.37 -9.02
N SER A 167 3.06 -1.84 -9.45
CA SER A 167 1.86 -1.76 -8.63
C SER A 167 0.97 -2.96 -8.88
N ILE A 168 0.57 -3.63 -7.80
CA ILE A 168 -0.36 -4.78 -7.79
C ILE A 168 -1.51 -4.43 -6.83
N PRO A 169 -2.55 -3.71 -7.33
CA PRO A 169 -3.72 -3.36 -6.54
C PRO A 169 -4.56 -4.59 -6.15
N SER A 170 -5.61 -4.38 -5.35
CA SER A 170 -6.50 -5.43 -4.85
C SER A 170 -7.17 -6.29 -5.93
N GLY A 171 -7.36 -5.75 -7.14
CA GLY A 171 -7.87 -6.52 -8.28
C GLY A 171 -6.88 -7.55 -8.84
N GLY A 172 -5.63 -7.53 -8.37
CA GLY A 172 -4.56 -8.41 -8.83
C GLY A 172 -4.02 -8.05 -10.21
N SER A 173 -4.23 -6.83 -10.72
CA SER A 173 -3.51 -6.36 -11.93
C SER A 173 -2.03 -6.16 -11.64
N CYS A 174 -1.19 -6.06 -12.67
CA CYS A 174 0.25 -5.82 -12.51
C CYS A 174 0.69 -4.75 -13.50
N VAL A 175 1.08 -3.58 -12.99
CA VAL A 175 1.41 -2.41 -13.81
C VAL A 175 2.80 -1.92 -13.47
N LYS A 176 3.70 -1.90 -14.46
CA LYS A 176 5.04 -1.30 -14.35
C LYS A 176 4.91 0.22 -14.45
N LEU A 177 5.52 0.94 -13.51
CA LEU A 177 5.40 2.40 -13.41
C LEU A 177 6.75 3.04 -13.02
N ASP A 178 6.86 4.35 -13.21
CA ASP A 178 7.98 5.14 -12.68
C ASP A 178 7.82 5.36 -11.17
N TYR A 179 6.59 5.52 -10.71
CA TYR A 179 6.26 5.55 -9.29
C TYR A 179 4.91 4.86 -9.05
N ALA A 180 4.74 4.32 -7.85
CA ALA A 180 3.51 3.68 -7.42
C ALA A 180 3.08 4.22 -6.06
N LEU A 181 1.78 4.35 -5.87
CA LEU A 181 1.14 4.78 -4.63
C LEU A 181 0.15 3.69 -4.21
N GLY A 182 0.04 3.43 -2.90
CA GLY A 182 -0.87 2.41 -2.37
C GLY A 182 -1.31 2.66 -0.93
N GLY A 183 -2.36 1.95 -0.53
CA GLY A 183 -3.03 2.10 0.76
C GLY A 183 -3.97 3.31 0.83
N SER A 184 -4.64 3.50 1.97
CA SER A 184 -5.60 4.60 2.19
C SER A 184 -5.01 5.99 1.99
N GLY A 185 -3.75 6.20 2.38
CA GLY A 185 -3.10 7.51 2.28
C GLY A 185 -2.67 7.88 0.86
N SER A 186 -2.71 6.93 -0.09
CA SER A 186 -2.34 7.18 -1.49
C SER A 186 -3.21 8.23 -2.16
N ILE A 187 -4.48 8.37 -1.77
CA ILE A 187 -5.41 9.30 -2.40
C ILE A 187 -4.99 10.77 -2.21
N PHE A 188 -4.32 11.09 -1.10
CA PHE A 188 -3.77 12.42 -0.83
C PHE A 188 -2.51 12.71 -1.65
N LEU A 189 -1.89 11.68 -2.21
CA LEU A 189 -0.61 11.77 -2.88
C LEU A 189 -0.71 11.96 -4.38
N TYR A 190 -1.79 11.56 -5.05
CA TYR A 190 -1.91 11.77 -6.50
C TYR A 190 -1.70 13.24 -6.88
N SER A 191 -2.44 14.16 -6.25
CA SER A 191 -2.28 15.60 -6.51
C SER A 191 -0.95 16.18 -6.04
N PHE A 192 -0.37 15.63 -4.95
CA PHE A 192 0.95 16.02 -4.48
C PHE A 192 2.04 15.61 -5.48
N PHE A 193 1.95 14.41 -6.06
CA PHE A 193 2.88 13.95 -7.08
C PHE A 193 2.71 14.76 -8.35
N ASP A 194 1.49 15.00 -8.82
CA ASP A 194 1.22 15.82 -10.01
C ASP A 194 1.85 17.23 -9.92
N ALA A 195 1.85 17.83 -8.73
CA ALA A 195 2.40 19.17 -8.51
C ALA A 195 3.90 19.21 -8.18
N ASN A 196 4.43 18.19 -7.49
CA ASN A 196 5.75 18.28 -6.85
C ASN A 196 6.75 17.22 -7.30
N TYR A 197 6.31 16.12 -7.93
CA TYR A 197 7.21 15.10 -8.44
C TYR A 197 7.90 15.58 -9.72
N LYS A 198 9.18 15.22 -9.86
CA LYS A 198 9.95 15.44 -11.07
C LYS A 198 10.71 14.14 -11.38
N PRO A 199 10.59 13.59 -12.59
CA PRO A 199 11.38 12.44 -12.98
C PRO A 199 12.87 12.80 -13.00
N GLY A 200 13.74 11.81 -12.79
CA GLY A 200 15.20 12.01 -12.87
C GLY A 200 15.85 12.64 -11.64
N MET A 201 15.18 12.62 -10.47
CA MET A 201 15.79 12.97 -9.18
C MET A 201 17.01 12.09 -8.86
N SER A 202 17.94 12.63 -8.09
CA SER A 202 19.03 11.86 -7.47
C SER A 202 18.51 10.96 -6.33
N LYS A 203 19.35 10.01 -5.88
CA LYS A 203 19.02 9.11 -4.75
C LYS A 203 18.60 9.89 -3.50
N SER A 204 19.36 10.90 -3.10
CA SER A 204 19.09 11.71 -1.91
C SER A 204 17.82 12.56 -2.05
N GLU A 205 17.59 13.14 -3.22
CA GLU A 205 16.36 13.87 -3.52
C GLU A 205 15.13 12.96 -3.49
N CYS A 206 15.22 11.75 -4.06
CA CYS A 206 14.15 10.76 -4.00
C CYS A 206 13.84 10.35 -2.57
N VAL A 207 14.85 10.07 -1.73
CA VAL A 207 14.63 9.73 -0.32
C VAL A 207 13.92 10.86 0.41
N ALA A 208 14.41 12.10 0.28
CA ALA A 208 13.79 13.26 0.91
C ALA A 208 12.37 13.53 0.39
N PHE A 209 12.14 13.37 -0.92
CA PHE A 209 10.84 13.52 -1.55
C PHE A 209 9.85 12.47 -1.06
N CYS A 210 10.25 11.20 -1.01
CA CYS A 210 9.44 10.10 -0.50
C CYS A 210 9.08 10.31 0.97
N GLN A 211 10.03 10.77 1.80
CA GLN A 211 9.76 11.10 3.20
C GLN A 211 8.77 12.25 3.32
N ARG A 212 8.92 13.31 2.51
CA ARG A 212 7.99 14.44 2.49
C ARG A 212 6.60 14.00 2.02
N ALA A 213 6.51 13.15 1.01
CA ALA A 213 5.25 12.59 0.52
C ALA A 213 4.52 11.80 1.62
N VAL A 214 5.17 10.80 2.22
CA VAL A 214 4.55 10.01 3.31
C VAL A 214 4.10 10.93 4.46
N ALA A 215 4.89 11.95 4.80
CA ALA A 215 4.53 12.92 5.83
C ALA A 215 3.26 13.72 5.47
N HIS A 216 3.12 14.18 4.22
CA HIS A 216 1.89 14.85 3.77
C HIS A 216 0.68 13.92 3.81
N ALA A 217 0.83 12.65 3.39
CA ALA A 217 -0.25 11.67 3.41
C ALA A 217 -0.73 11.39 4.83
N PHE A 218 0.15 10.97 5.74
CA PHE A 218 -0.26 10.62 7.10
C PHE A 218 -0.73 11.81 7.94
N SER A 219 -0.46 13.04 7.49
CA SER A 219 -0.92 14.23 8.20
C SER A 219 -2.41 14.46 7.97
N ARG A 220 -2.96 13.87 6.91
CA ARG A 220 -4.38 13.93 6.56
C ARG A 220 -5.09 12.60 6.80
N ASP A 221 -4.43 11.50 6.48
CA ASP A 221 -4.98 10.16 6.65
C ASP A 221 -4.86 9.70 8.10
N GLY A 222 -5.97 9.69 8.85
CA GLY A 222 -6.00 9.20 10.23
C GLY A 222 -5.64 7.72 10.37
N SER A 223 -5.78 6.98 9.28
CA SER A 223 -5.48 5.56 9.16
C SER A 223 -3.97 5.30 9.04
N SER A 224 -3.18 6.28 8.59
CA SER A 224 -1.72 6.22 8.47
C SER A 224 -1.02 6.97 9.61
N GLY A 225 0.27 6.69 9.86
CA GLY A 225 1.09 7.52 10.75
C GLY A 225 2.27 6.82 11.40
N GLY A 226 2.84 7.48 12.41
CA GLY A 226 4.00 6.99 13.15
C GLY A 226 5.32 7.37 12.48
N LEU A 227 6.17 6.37 12.26
CA LEU A 227 7.48 6.49 11.63
C LEU A 227 7.34 6.52 10.11
N ILE A 228 8.33 7.13 9.45
CA ILE A 228 8.52 6.99 8.01
C ILE A 228 9.69 6.06 7.80
N ARG A 229 9.44 4.90 7.20
CA ARG A 229 10.49 3.96 6.81
C ARG A 229 10.76 4.12 5.34
N THR A 230 12.02 4.28 4.97
CA THR A 230 12.47 4.31 3.59
C THR A 230 13.57 3.29 3.37
N ILE A 231 13.64 2.70 2.19
CA ILE A 231 14.78 1.88 1.76
C ILE A 231 15.12 2.22 0.31
N ALA A 232 16.39 2.49 0.06
CA ALA A 232 16.92 2.68 -1.28
C ALA A 232 17.56 1.38 -1.78
N LEU A 233 17.16 0.94 -2.97
CA LEU A 233 17.66 -0.27 -3.63
C LEU A 233 18.31 0.13 -4.95
N ASP A 234 19.60 -0.14 -5.07
CA ASP A 234 20.43 0.14 -6.25
C ASP A 234 21.51 -0.95 -6.44
N ALA A 235 22.54 -0.64 -7.22
CA ALA A 235 23.68 -1.54 -7.43
C ALA A 235 24.47 -1.83 -6.13
N GLY A 236 24.43 -0.94 -5.14
CA GLY A 236 25.09 -1.10 -3.85
C GLY A 236 24.31 -1.98 -2.86
N GLU A 237 24.66 -1.85 -1.58
CA GLU A 237 23.91 -2.48 -0.49
C GLU A 237 22.64 -1.67 -0.18
N PRO A 238 21.53 -2.33 0.18
CA PRO A 238 20.30 -1.65 0.57
C PRO A 238 20.52 -0.68 1.74
N GLU A 239 20.08 0.57 1.57
CA GLU A 239 20.18 1.60 2.61
C GLU A 239 18.78 1.88 3.18
N ASP A 240 18.53 1.41 4.40
CA ASP A 240 17.29 1.72 5.13
C ASP A 240 17.47 2.93 6.07
N GLN A 241 16.42 3.75 6.15
CA GLN A 241 16.35 4.88 7.07
C GLN A 241 14.96 4.95 7.69
N THR A 242 14.92 5.25 8.99
CA THR A 242 13.68 5.44 9.73
C THR A 242 13.63 6.84 10.34
N ILE A 243 12.69 7.66 9.89
CA ILE A 243 12.46 9.01 10.43
C ILE A 243 11.35 8.94 11.49
N PRO A 244 11.61 9.38 12.74
CA PRO A 244 10.58 9.44 13.76
C PRO A 244 9.66 10.64 13.54
N TRP A 245 8.39 10.51 13.95
CA TRP A 245 7.36 11.53 13.76
C TRP A 245 7.76 12.94 14.24
N HIS A 246 8.45 13.05 15.39
CA HIS A 246 8.87 14.36 15.91
C HIS A 246 9.90 15.09 15.03
N ARG A 247 10.57 14.38 14.11
CA ARG A 247 11.46 14.90 13.06
C ARG A 247 10.89 14.72 11.65
N ALA A 248 9.59 14.46 11.51
CA ALA A 248 8.97 14.36 10.20
C ALA A 248 9.14 15.67 9.42
N PRO A 249 9.35 15.60 8.08
CA PRO A 249 9.56 16.78 7.25
C PRO A 249 8.33 17.68 7.13
N TYR A 250 7.14 17.16 7.43
CA TYR A 250 5.89 17.92 7.45
C TYR A 250 4.95 17.33 8.51
N CYS A 251 4.27 18.20 9.25
CA CYS A 251 3.09 17.85 10.05
C CYS A 251 2.23 19.12 10.23
N ILE A 252 0.91 18.94 10.34
CA ILE A 252 -0.05 20.07 10.42
C ILE A 252 0.17 20.88 11.71
N GLU A 253 0.56 20.21 12.79
CA GLU A 253 0.76 20.81 14.11
C GLU A 253 1.92 21.81 14.16
N LYS A 254 2.89 21.70 13.22
CA LYS A 254 4.02 22.63 13.10
C LYS A 254 3.90 23.58 11.91
N ASP A 255 2.88 23.43 11.08
CA ASP A 255 2.66 24.30 9.92
C ASP A 255 2.07 25.64 10.38
N SER A 256 2.80 26.73 10.09
CA SER A 256 2.41 28.12 10.37
C SER A 256 0.99 28.47 9.91
N LYS A 257 0.49 27.83 8.84
CA LYS A 257 -0.86 28.06 8.29
C LYS A 257 -1.97 27.72 9.29
N TYR A 258 -1.73 26.78 10.19
CA TYR A 258 -2.74 26.25 11.12
C TYR A 258 -2.51 26.70 12.57
N GLN A 259 -1.59 27.65 12.80
CA GLN A 259 -1.33 28.18 14.15
C GLN A 259 -2.53 28.96 14.72
N LEU A 260 -3.20 29.75 13.87
CA LEU A 260 -4.40 30.47 14.27
C LEU A 260 -5.59 29.51 14.26
N GLN A 261 -6.22 29.34 15.43
CA GLN A 261 -7.44 28.55 15.54
C GLN A 261 -8.58 29.20 14.77
N ALA A 262 -9.43 28.38 14.16
CA ALA A 262 -10.66 28.87 13.56
C ALA A 262 -11.53 29.56 14.62
N VAL A 263 -12.09 30.72 14.28
CA VAL A 263 -13.04 31.41 15.16
C VAL A 263 -14.36 30.65 15.13
N GLN A 264 -14.70 30.00 16.25
CA GLN A 264 -15.90 29.17 16.42
C GLN A 264 -16.61 29.56 17.72
N ASN A 265 -15.84 29.88 18.76
CA ASN A 265 -16.34 30.22 20.08
C ASN A 265 -16.39 31.74 20.21
N HIS A 266 -17.39 32.37 19.59
CA HIS A 266 -17.53 33.83 19.61
C HIS A 266 -17.80 34.36 21.03
N ILE A 267 -17.25 35.53 21.34
CA ILE A 267 -17.62 36.29 22.52
C ILE A 267 -19.05 36.84 22.30
N PHE A 268 -19.91 36.73 23.31
CA PHE A 268 -21.23 37.37 23.25
C PHE A 268 -21.04 38.88 23.11
N SER A 269 -21.53 39.47 22.01
CA SER A 269 -21.32 40.87 21.69
C SER A 269 -22.57 41.48 21.06
N SER A 270 -22.66 42.81 21.10
CA SER A 270 -23.73 43.59 20.47
C SER A 270 -23.49 43.88 18.98
N SER A 271 -22.47 43.29 18.36
CA SER A 271 -22.06 43.54 16.97
C SER A 271 -22.02 42.25 16.15
N ALA A 272 -22.29 42.37 14.85
CA ALA A 272 -22.07 41.28 13.89
C ALA A 272 -20.58 41.12 13.50
N LYS A 273 -19.69 42.02 13.97
CA LYS A 273 -18.25 41.95 13.69
C LYS A 273 -17.64 40.73 14.38
N VAL A 274 -17.17 39.77 13.58
CA VAL A 274 -16.42 38.60 14.08
C VAL A 274 -15.08 39.06 14.64
N THR A 275 -14.85 38.77 15.92
CA THR A 275 -13.59 39.01 16.63
C THR A 275 -12.87 37.68 16.85
N GLU A 276 -12.14 37.52 17.95
CA GLU A 276 -11.41 36.31 18.31
C GLU A 276 -12.26 35.31 19.12
N ASN A 277 -11.71 34.12 19.33
CA ASN A 277 -12.32 33.13 20.21
C ASN A 277 -12.33 33.62 21.66
N ARG A 278 -13.41 33.34 22.37
CA ARG A 278 -13.48 33.50 23.82
C ARG A 278 -12.55 32.48 24.48
N VAL A 279 -11.42 32.94 24.99
CA VAL A 279 -10.43 32.11 25.70
C VAL A 279 -10.49 32.24 27.23
N SER A 280 -11.23 33.21 27.75
CA SER A 280 -11.42 33.45 29.18
C SER A 280 -12.91 33.51 29.55
N SER A 281 -13.23 33.04 30.75
CA SER A 281 -14.57 33.15 31.33
C SER A 281 -14.88 34.56 31.85
N ALA A 282 -13.87 35.36 32.19
CA ALA A 282 -14.05 36.73 32.67
C ALA A 282 -14.60 37.62 31.54
N SER A 283 -15.73 38.26 31.83
CA SER A 283 -16.42 39.24 30.98
C SER A 283 -15.70 40.57 30.96
#